data_AF-A0A920GFL9-F1
#
_entry.id   AF-A0A920GFL9-F1
#
_cell.length_a   1.000
_cell.length_b   1.000
_cell.length_c   1.000
_cell.angle_alpha   90.00
_cell.angle_beta   90.00
_cell.angle_gamma   90.00
#
_symmetry.space_group_name_H-M   'P 1'
#
loop_
_entity.id
_entity.type
_entity.pdbx_description
1 polymer ?
#
loop_
_entity_poly.entity_id
_entity_poly.type
_entity_poly.pdbx_seq_one_letter_code
_entity_poly.pdbx_strand_id
1 'polypeptide(L)'
;MTLFVGERINRNKVGRVFIQDARNPDRLVTLTSETGHFLVSDNRPLFILSNGQRTELALDGSSTASLSFETHMLDIGQNSSTSSRRNILDSHEENILNLLFPPDTLPIKYANDRRLWVIIVLRHLF
;
A
#
# COMPACT_ATOMS: atom_id res chain seq x y z
N MET A 1 -4.19 -6.24 -3.44
CA MET A 1 -3.96 -5.57 -2.14
C MET A 1 -4.47 -4.16 -2.24
N THR A 2 -5.16 -3.70 -1.20
CA THR A 2 -5.74 -2.36 -1.07
C THR A 2 -5.22 -1.75 0.23
N LEU A 3 -4.81 -0.48 0.19
CA LEU A 3 -4.35 0.29 1.34
C LEU A 3 -5.19 1.57 1.45
N PHE A 4 -5.81 1.75 2.60
CA PHE A 4 -6.51 2.96 3.00
C PHE A 4 -5.72 3.66 4.10
N VAL A 5 -5.63 4.99 3.98
CA VAL A 5 -4.97 5.87 4.93
C VAL A 5 -5.95 6.96 5.33
N GLY A 6 -6.30 7.02 6.61
CA GLY A 6 -7.23 8.02 7.13
C GLY A 6 -6.61 9.42 7.24
N GLU A 7 -5.30 9.50 7.50
CA GLU A 7 -4.57 10.78 7.49
C GLU A 7 -3.09 10.66 7.19
N ARG A 8 -2.53 11.76 6.69
CA ARG A 8 -1.10 11.92 6.50
C ARG A 8 -0.53 12.70 7.67
N ILE A 9 0.37 12.07 8.42
CA ILE A 9 1.07 12.71 9.55
C ILE A 9 2.27 13.50 9.01
N ASN A 10 3.09 12.89 8.17
CA ASN A 10 4.21 13.55 7.50
C ASN A 10 4.56 12.86 6.17
N ARG A 11 5.75 13.13 5.62
CA ARG A 11 6.16 12.60 4.31
C ARG A 11 6.10 11.07 4.23
N ASN A 12 6.56 10.39 5.27
CA ASN A 12 6.71 8.93 5.26
C ASN A 12 5.85 8.24 6.33
N LYS A 13 5.05 8.99 7.09
CA LYS A 13 4.22 8.49 8.18
C LYS A 13 2.75 8.86 7.98
N VAL A 14 1.89 7.89 8.23
CA VAL A 14 0.43 8.00 8.09
C VAL A 14 -0.27 7.50 9.35
N GLY A 15 -1.49 7.95 9.55
CA GLY A 15 -2.37 7.53 10.64
C GLY A 15 -3.64 6.85 10.12
N ARG A 16 -4.28 6.06 10.99
CA ARG A 16 -5.53 5.33 10.70
C ARG A 16 -5.42 4.47 9.44
N VAL A 17 -4.58 3.45 9.52
CA VAL A 17 -4.26 2.57 8.41
C VAL A 17 -5.23 1.39 8.38
N PHE A 18 -5.76 1.09 7.19
CA PHE A 18 -6.49 -0.14 6.91
C PHE A 18 -5.91 -0.77 5.64
N ILE A 19 -5.60 -2.06 5.69
CA ILE A 19 -5.04 -2.81 4.56
C ILE A 19 -5.88 -4.07 4.38
N GLN A 20 -6.19 -4.38 3.14
CA GLN A 20 -6.76 -5.64 2.75
C GLN A 20 -5.84 -6.29 1.71
N ASP A 21 -5.30 -7.45 2.02
CA ASP A 21 -4.37 -8.19 1.18
C ASP A 21 -4.96 -9.55 0.79
N ALA A 22 -5.26 -9.67 -0.50
CA ALA A 22 -5.75 -10.88 -1.16
C ALA A 22 -4.73 -11.40 -2.19
N ARG A 23 -3.43 -11.13 -2.00
CA ARG A 23 -2.37 -11.69 -2.85
C ARG A 23 -2.28 -13.21 -2.72
N ASN A 24 -2.69 -13.77 -1.58
CA ASN A 24 -2.89 -15.22 -1.41
C ASN A 24 -4.34 -15.57 -1.85
N PRO A 25 -4.53 -16.47 -2.83
CA PRO A 25 -5.87 -16.81 -3.34
C PRO A 25 -6.72 -17.59 -2.35
N ASP A 26 -6.14 -18.17 -1.30
CA ASP A 26 -6.85 -18.99 -0.31
C ASP A 26 -7.16 -18.20 0.97
N ARG A 27 -6.57 -17.02 1.12
CA ARG A 27 -6.62 -16.25 2.38
C ARG A 27 -6.81 -14.77 2.14
N LEU A 28 -7.74 -14.19 2.88
CA LEU A 28 -7.92 -12.76 2.98
C LEU A 28 -7.28 -12.26 4.28
N VAL A 29 -6.27 -11.40 4.17
CA VAL A 29 -5.63 -10.76 5.32
C VAL A 29 -6.11 -9.32 5.41
N THR A 30 -6.63 -8.93 6.57
CA THR A 30 -6.97 -7.55 6.90
C THR A 30 -6.03 -7.06 8.00
N LEU A 31 -5.40 -5.90 7.81
CA LEU A 31 -4.61 -5.24 8.84
C LEU A 31 -5.20 -3.87 9.16
N THR A 32 -5.28 -3.53 10.43
CA THR A 32 -5.54 -2.18 10.91
C THR A 32 -4.37 -1.73 11.78
N SER A 33 -4.06 -0.44 11.77
CA SER A 33 -3.09 0.12 12.71
C SER A 33 -3.33 1.61 12.97
N GLU A 34 -2.89 2.07 14.14
CA GLU A 34 -2.92 3.49 14.47
C GLU A 34 -2.03 4.30 13.55
N THR A 35 -0.81 3.81 13.31
CA THR A 35 0.14 4.47 12.41
C THR A 35 0.85 3.48 11.49
N GLY A 36 1.35 4.01 10.37
CA GLY A 36 2.19 3.30 9.42
C GLY A 36 3.35 4.17 8.97
N HIS A 37 4.53 3.57 8.79
CA HIS A 37 5.73 4.23 8.29
C HIS A 37 6.27 3.52 7.04
N PHE A 38 6.36 4.25 5.94
CA PHE A 38 7.01 3.78 4.72
C PHE A 38 8.53 3.83 4.85
N LEU A 39 9.17 2.72 4.54
CA LEU A 39 10.62 2.54 4.50
C LEU A 39 11.01 1.83 3.20
N VAL A 40 12.17 2.14 2.65
CA VAL A 40 12.80 1.29 1.63
C VAL A 40 14.03 0.67 2.25
N SER A 41 14.12 -0.66 2.19
CA SER A 41 15.27 -1.42 2.65
C SER A 41 15.56 -2.50 1.61
N ASP A 42 16.82 -2.62 1.18
CA ASP A 42 17.25 -3.58 0.16
C ASP A 42 16.40 -3.57 -1.11
N ASN A 43 16.07 -2.37 -1.60
CA ASN A 43 15.23 -2.16 -2.79
C ASN A 43 13.77 -2.66 -2.66
N ARG A 44 13.31 -2.98 -1.45
CA ARG A 44 11.94 -3.39 -1.16
C ARG A 44 11.17 -2.27 -0.46
N PRO A 45 9.95 -1.93 -0.92
CA PRO A 45 9.10 -1.01 -0.20
C PRO A 45 8.45 -1.74 0.98
N LEU A 46 8.86 -1.35 2.17
CA LEU A 46 8.35 -1.87 3.43
C LEU A 46 7.39 -0.86 4.04
N PHE A 47 6.36 -1.39 4.69
CA PHE A 47 5.42 -0.61 5.46
C PHE A 47 5.36 -1.14 6.88
N ILE A 48 5.86 -0.34 7.82
CA ILE A 48 5.92 -0.68 9.23
C ILE A 48 4.67 -0.15 9.92
N LEU A 49 3.82 -1.05 10.38
CA LEU A 49 2.58 -0.76 11.08
C LEU A 49 2.83 -0.81 12.58
N SER A 50 2.28 0.14 13.32
CA SER A 50 2.41 0.19 14.79
C SER A 50 1.04 0.24 15.45
N ASN A 51 0.92 -0.49 16.57
CA ASN A 51 -0.31 -0.62 17.37
C ASN A 51 -1.49 -1.04 16.50
N GLY A 52 -1.51 -2.31 16.11
CA GLY A 52 -2.46 -2.79 15.13
C GLY A 52 -2.95 -4.19 15.39
N GLN A 53 -3.81 -4.64 14.48
CA GLN A 53 -4.39 -5.96 14.49
C GLN A 53 -4.35 -6.54 13.08
N ARG A 54 -3.99 -7.82 12.99
CA ARG A 54 -4.07 -8.62 11.78
C ARG A 54 -5.20 -9.63 11.97
N THR A 55 -6.12 -9.67 11.03
CA THR A 55 -7.14 -10.69 10.93
C THR A 55 -6.94 -11.45 9.64
N GLU A 56 -6.98 -12.77 9.72
CA GLU A 56 -6.83 -13.66 8.58
C GLU A 56 -8.05 -14.55 8.49
N LEU A 57 -8.66 -14.56 7.31
CA LEU A 57 -9.84 -15.34 6.99
C LEU A 57 -9.48 -16.31 5.87
N ALA A 58 -9.67 -17.61 6.12
CA ALA A 58 -9.65 -18.61 5.07
C ALA A 58 -10.89 -18.41 4.17
N LEU A 59 -10.69 -18.35 2.85
CA LEU A 59 -11.77 -18.07 1.91
C LEU A 59 -12.75 -19.24 1.73
N ASP A 60 -12.39 -20.43 2.23
CA ASP A 60 -13.29 -21.58 2.38
C ASP A 60 -14.24 -21.45 3.59
N GLY A 61 -14.13 -20.36 4.37
CA GLY A 61 -14.95 -20.09 5.55
C GLY A 61 -14.61 -20.93 6.78
N SER A 62 -13.54 -21.73 6.73
CA SER A 62 -13.21 -22.71 7.77
C SER A 62 -12.57 -22.10 9.02
N SER A 63 -11.89 -20.96 8.89
CA SER A 63 -11.07 -20.44 9.98
C SER A 63 -10.83 -18.94 9.89
N THR A 64 -10.94 -18.29 11.06
CA THR A 64 -10.53 -16.90 11.29
C THR A 64 -9.50 -16.87 12.41
N ALA A 65 -8.36 -16.23 12.17
CA ALA A 65 -7.35 -15.95 13.20
C ALA A 65 -7.19 -14.44 13.36
N SER A 66 -7.00 -13.97 14.59
CA SER A 66 -6.72 -12.56 14.86
C SER A 66 -5.57 -12.39 15.84
N LEU A 67 -4.69 -11.46 15.53
CA LEU A 67 -3.48 -11.17 16.29
C LEU A 67 -3.29 -9.65 16.42
N SER A 68 -3.23 -9.17 17.65
CA SER A 68 -2.77 -7.81 17.94
C SER A 68 -1.25 -7.75 17.91
N PHE A 69 -0.68 -6.63 17.45
CA PHE A 69 0.76 -6.42 17.37
C PHE A 69 1.13 -5.00 17.79
N GLU A 70 2.28 -4.87 18.45
CA GLU A 70 2.92 -3.57 18.64
C GLU A 70 3.58 -3.07 17.35
N THR A 71 4.23 -3.97 16.61
CA THR A 71 4.87 -3.68 15.32
C THR A 71 4.66 -4.82 14.33
N HIS A 72 4.34 -4.49 13.08
CA HIS A 72 4.26 -5.44 11.98
C HIS A 72 4.89 -4.86 10.71
N MET A 73 5.77 -5.62 10.07
CA MET A 73 6.38 -5.25 8.80
C MET A 73 5.62 -5.91 7.66
N LEU A 74 5.17 -5.10 6.70
CA LEU A 74 4.51 -5.56 5.48
C LEU A 74 5.35 -5.19 4.26
N ASP A 75 5.68 -6.17 3.44
CA ASP A 75 6.21 -5.93 2.09
C ASP A 75 5.04 -5.57 1.16
N ILE A 76 5.01 -4.30 0.72
CA ILE A 76 3.97 -3.78 -0.17
C ILE A 76 4.38 -3.82 -1.65
N GLY A 77 5.53 -4.42 -1.95
CA GLY A 77 6.00 -4.63 -3.31
C GLY A 77 5.05 -5.50 -4.13
N GLN A 78 4.97 -5.19 -5.42
CA GLN A 78 4.32 -6.04 -6.42
C GLN A 78 5.39 -6.98 -7.00
N ASN A 79 5.14 -8.30 -7.03
CA ASN A 79 5.96 -9.23 -7.81
C ASN A 79 5.76 -8.90 -9.31
N SER A 80 6.63 -8.06 -9.88
CA SER A 80 6.58 -7.74 -11.31
C SER A 80 7.29 -8.83 -12.11
N SER A 81 6.58 -9.88 -12.50
CA SER A 81 7.07 -10.85 -13.50
C SER A 81 6.76 -10.43 -14.95
N THR A 82 6.20 -9.24 -15.18
CA THR A 82 5.93 -8.73 -16.54
C THR A 82 6.43 -7.30 -16.70
N SER A 83 7.63 -7.18 -17.26
CA SER A 83 8.14 -5.97 -17.93
C SER A 83 7.36 -5.72 -19.23
N SER A 84 6.05 -5.49 -19.13
CA SER A 84 5.33 -4.83 -20.22
C SER A 84 5.71 -3.36 -20.19
N ARG A 85 6.24 -2.82 -21.31
CA ARG A 85 6.30 -1.38 -21.56
C ARG A 85 4.87 -0.85 -21.52
N ARG A 86 4.38 -0.56 -20.31
CA ARG A 86 3.09 0.08 -20.10
C ARG A 86 3.28 1.55 -20.41
N ASN A 87 2.62 2.01 -21.47
CA ASN A 87 2.49 3.42 -21.75
C ASN A 87 1.96 4.11 -20.50
N ILE A 88 2.70 5.12 -20.04
CA ILE A 88 2.36 5.98 -18.91
C ILE A 88 1.17 6.84 -19.36
N LEU A 89 -0.03 6.26 -19.40
CA LEU A 89 -1.24 6.94 -19.86
C LEU A 89 -2.14 7.35 -18.70
N ASP A 90 -2.01 6.71 -17.53
CA ASP A 90 -2.78 7.07 -16.34
C ASP A 90 -1.93 7.00 -15.06
N SER A 91 -1.92 8.06 -14.26
CA SER A 91 -1.24 8.09 -12.95
C SER A 91 -2.04 7.38 -11.85
N HIS A 92 -3.31 7.04 -12.09
CA HIS A 92 -4.15 6.29 -11.14
C HIS A 92 -3.79 4.80 -11.05
N GLU A 93 -3.04 4.27 -12.01
CA GLU A 93 -2.70 2.83 -12.11
C GLU A 93 -1.19 2.56 -11.95
N GLU A 94 -0.49 3.50 -11.32
CA GLU A 94 0.96 3.44 -11.19
C GLU A 94 1.43 2.51 -10.06
N ASN A 95 2.60 1.89 -10.22
CA ASN A 95 3.22 1.05 -9.21
C ASN A 95 3.52 1.87 -7.94
N ILE A 96 3.28 1.28 -6.76
CA ILE A 96 3.52 1.93 -5.45
C ILE A 96 4.95 2.47 -5.28
N LEU A 97 5.96 1.80 -5.86
CA LEU A 97 7.34 2.29 -5.86
C LEU A 97 7.48 3.61 -6.62
N ASN A 98 6.84 3.74 -7.78
CA ASN A 98 6.85 4.96 -8.57
C ASN A 98 5.97 6.06 -7.95
N LEU A 99 4.92 5.71 -7.21
CA LEU A 99 4.09 6.66 -6.46
C LEU A 99 4.84 7.25 -5.27
N LEU A 100 5.59 6.43 -4.53
CA LEU A 100 6.38 6.87 -3.37
C LEU A 100 7.69 7.55 -3.80
N PHE A 101 8.32 7.07 -4.87
CA PHE A 101 9.63 7.49 -5.37
C PHE A 101 9.61 7.64 -6.91
N PRO A 102 9.02 8.73 -7.43
CA PRO A 102 8.95 8.94 -8.87
C PRO A 102 10.36 9.11 -9.49
N PRO A 103 10.67 8.48 -10.65
CA PRO A 103 11.96 8.66 -11.31
C PRO A 103 12.17 10.10 -11.82
N ASP A 104 13.41 10.59 -11.73
CA ASP A 104 13.79 11.98 -12.08
C ASP A 104 13.59 12.32 -13.57
N THR A 105 13.38 11.32 -14.42
CA THR A 105 13.15 11.47 -15.86
C THR A 105 11.70 11.85 -16.21
N LEU A 106 10.83 12.09 -15.22
CA LEU A 106 9.44 12.43 -15.44
C LEU A 106 9.28 13.92 -15.82
N PRO A 107 8.48 14.24 -16.85
CA PRO A 107 8.17 15.63 -17.18
C PRO A 107 7.52 16.35 -15.98
N ILE A 108 7.99 17.56 -15.68
CA ILE A 108 7.60 18.38 -14.50
C ILE A 108 6.08 18.50 -14.34
N LYS A 109 5.32 18.47 -15.46
CA LYS A 109 3.86 18.52 -15.49
C LYS A 109 3.18 17.41 -14.69
N TYR A 110 3.79 16.23 -14.58
CA TYR A 110 3.23 15.07 -13.86
C TYR A 110 3.78 14.91 -12.43
N ALA A 111 4.85 15.61 -12.08
CA ALA A 111 5.52 15.49 -10.79
C ALA A 111 4.72 16.14 -9.64
N ASN A 112 4.02 17.24 -9.91
CA ASN A 112 3.15 17.90 -8.92
C ASN A 112 1.81 17.19 -8.76
N ASP A 113 1.27 16.66 -9.86
CA ASP A 113 0.02 15.92 -9.88
C ASP A 113 0.15 14.64 -9.02
N ARG A 114 1.22 13.85 -9.17
CA ARG A 114 1.43 12.59 -8.43
C ARG A 114 1.65 12.75 -6.93
N ARG A 115 2.07 13.93 -6.47
CA ARG A 115 2.14 14.27 -5.03
C ARG A 115 0.76 14.41 -4.39
N LEU A 116 -0.28 14.68 -5.18
CA LEU A 116 -1.68 14.73 -4.75
C LEU A 116 -2.40 13.38 -4.98
N TRP A 117 -1.97 12.57 -5.96
CA TRP A 117 -2.70 11.35 -6.39
C TRP A 117 -2.67 10.16 -5.42
N VAL A 118 -1.76 10.10 -4.44
CA VAL A 118 -1.86 9.11 -3.33
C VAL A 118 -3.23 9.22 -2.62
N ILE A 119 -3.87 10.40 -2.69
CA ILE A 119 -5.15 10.70 -2.04
C ILE A 119 -6.36 10.41 -2.96
N ILE A 120 -6.25 10.47 -4.29
CA ILE A 120 -7.45 10.48 -5.17
C ILE A 120 -7.87 9.08 -5.65
N VAL A 121 -6.98 8.08 -5.73
CA VAL A 121 -7.40 6.67 -5.95
C VAL A 121 -8.40 6.21 -4.88
N LEU A 122 -8.44 6.89 -3.72
CA LEU A 122 -9.35 6.64 -2.60
C LEU A 122 -10.72 7.37 -2.68
N ARG A 123 -10.99 8.22 -3.69
CA ARG A 123 -12.23 9.04 -3.76
C ARG A 123 -13.16 8.73 -4.95
N HIS A 124 -12.89 7.74 -5.78
CA HIS A 124 -13.75 7.38 -6.93
C HIS A 124 -14.26 5.93 -6.89
N LEU A 125 -14.16 5.26 -5.74
CA LEU A 125 -14.79 3.96 -5.49
C LEU A 125 -16.08 4.03 -4.65
N PHE A 126 -16.64 5.23 -4.45
CA PHE A 126 -18.01 5.46 -4.00
C PHE A 126 -18.57 6.71 -4.65
#